data_AF-A0A6B2LQY3-F1
#
_entry.id   AF-A0A6B2LQY3-F1
#
_cell.length_a   1.000
_cell.length_b   1.000
_cell.length_c   1.000
_cell.angle_alpha   90.00
_cell.angle_beta   90.00
_cell.angle_gamma   90.00
#
_symmetry.space_group_name_H-M   'P 1'
#
loop_
_entity.id
_entity.type
_entity.pdbx_description
1 polymer ?
#
loop_
_entity_poly.entity_id
_entity_poly.type
_entity_poly.pdbx_seq_one_letter_code
_entity_poly.pdbx_strand_id
1 'polypeptide(L)' 'MNGSEIHGKPCRLMWKLNDPTESRPNVNLYIKNLPPDVTPKDLAEAFSPFGDILSTKIATDEHHQSKGFG' A
#
# COMPACT_ATOMS: atom_id res chain seq x y z
N MET A 1 -16.78 7.70 2.34
CA MET A 1 -16.57 6.25 2.58
C MET A 1 -15.20 5.90 2.04
N ASN A 2 -14.42 5.01 2.68
CA ASN A 2 -13.08 4.64 2.16
C ASN A 2 -13.16 4.18 0.70
N GLY A 3 -12.42 4.84 -0.18
CA GLY A 3 -12.47 4.58 -1.63
C GLY A 3 -13.36 5.52 -2.44
N SER A 4 -14.00 6.54 -1.83
CA SER A 4 -14.74 7.55 -2.59
C SER A 4 -13.81 8.36 -3.50
N GLU A 5 -14.25 8.59 -4.73
CA GLU A 5 -13.52 9.39 -5.72
C GLU A 5 -13.62 10.87 -5.37
N ILE A 6 -12.46 11.52 -5.19
CA ILE A 6 -12.38 12.98 -5.08
C ILE A 6 -11.64 13.45 -6.33
N HIS A 7 -12.31 14.23 -7.18
CA HIS A 7 -11.79 14.68 -8.48
C HIS A 7 -11.32 13.52 -9.40
N GLY A 8 -12.09 12.43 -9.46
CA GLY A 8 -11.75 11.26 -10.28
C GLY A 8 -10.54 10.46 -9.78
N LYS A 9 -10.04 10.77 -8.57
CA LYS A 9 -8.98 10.00 -7.92
C LYS A 9 -9.55 9.27 -6.71
N PRO A 10 -9.37 7.95 -6.59
CA PRO A 10 -9.82 7.22 -5.41
C PRO A 10 -9.04 7.71 -4.18
N CYS A 11 -9.75 8.24 -3.20
CA CYS A 11 -9.16 8.71 -1.96
C CYS A 11 -9.26 7.63 -0.88
N ARG A 12 -8.10 7.28 -0.32
CA ARG A 12 -8.00 6.39 0.82
C ARG A 12 -7.89 7.23 2.09
N LEU A 13 -8.96 7.26 2.89
CA LEU A 13 -8.91 7.79 4.25
C LEU A 13 -8.44 6.66 5.16
N MET A 14 -7.42 6.90 5.98
CA MET A 14 -7.02 5.97 7.03
C MET A 14 -6.99 6.73 8.35
N TRP A 15 -7.59 6.15 9.37
CA TRP A 15 -7.47 6.63 10.73
C TRP A 15 -6.07 6.25 11.20
N LYS A 16 -5.24 7.25 11.50
CA LYS A 16 -3.99 7.04 12.22
C LYS A 16 -4.34 7.02 13.71
N LEU A 17 -4.37 5.83 14.30
CA LEU A 17 -4.32 5.73 15.76
C LEU A 17 -2.87 6.01 16.14
N ASN A 18 -2.59 7.21 16.64
CA ASN A 18 -1.29 7.51 17.21
C ASN A 18 -1.29 6.93 18.62
N ASP A 19 -0.89 5.68 18.78
CA ASP A 19 -0.59 5.14 20.11
C ASP A 19 0.67 5.84 20.64
N PRO A 20 0.58 6.64 21.72
CA PRO A 20 1.73 7.37 22.25
C PRO A 20 2.82 6.44 22.83
N THR A 21 2.55 5.15 22.92
CA THR A 21 3.47 4.08 23.33
C THR A 21 4.22 3.44 22.14
N GLU A 22 3.78 3.67 20.90
CA GLU A 22 4.51 3.22 19.71
C GLU A 22 5.72 4.11 19.46
N SER A 23 6.86 3.70 20.02
CA SER A 23 8.15 4.38 19.83
C SER A 23 8.68 4.30 18.39
N ARG A 24 8.07 3.49 17.51
CA ARG A 24 8.57 3.28 16.15
C ARG A 24 7.73 4.04 15.14
N PRO A 25 8.33 4.90 14.31
CA PRO A 25 7.60 5.55 13.23
C PRO A 25 7.08 4.49 12.27
N ASN A 26 5.80 4.57 11.94
CA ASN A 26 5.22 3.85 10.82
C ASN A 26 5.92 4.31 9.53
N VAL A 27 6.83 3.48 9.02
CA VAL A 27 7.59 3.76 7.79
C VAL A 27 6.90 3.15 6.57
N ASN A 28 6.98 3.85 5.44
CA ASN A 28 6.52 3.32 4.16
C ASN A 28 7.73 2.74 3.40
N LEU A 29 7.59 1.51 2.91
CA LEU A 29 8.56 0.90 2.00
C LEU A 29 8.14 1.21 0.55
N TYR A 30 9.13 1.46 -0.31
CA TYR A 30 8.90 1.68 -1.73
C TYR A 30 9.72 0.67 -2.53
N ILE A 31 9.04 -0.19 -3.28
CA ILE A 31 9.62 -1.32 -3.98
C ILE A 31 9.48 -1.07 -5.48
N LYS A 32 10.59 -1.19 -6.22
CA LYS A 32 10.63 -1.05 -7.68
C LYS A 32 10.92 -2.39 -8.35
N ASN A 33 10.68 -2.44 -9.66
CA ASN A 33 10.98 -3.57 -10.52
C ASN A 33 10.21 -4.85 -10.12
N LEU A 34 8.96 -4.65 -9.71
CA LEU A 34 8.03 -5.73 -9.46
C LEU A 34 7.56 -6.33 -10.79
N PRO A 35 7.48 -7.66 -10.91
CA PRO A 35 6.81 -8.32 -12.02
C PRO A 35 5.36 -7.82 -12.19
N PRO A 36 4.83 -7.77 -13.43
CA PRO A 36 3.51 -7.22 -13.73
C PRO A 36 2.36 -8.04 -13.13
N ASP A 37 2.60 -9.30 -12.81
CA ASP A 37 1.69 -10.25 -12.18
C ASP A 37 1.66 -10.17 -10.65
N VAL A 38 2.59 -9.44 -10.03
CA VAL A 38 2.59 -9.26 -8.58
C VAL A 38 1.36 -8.46 -8.16
N THR A 39 0.64 -9.00 -7.19
CA THR A 39 -0.52 -8.36 -6.57
C THR A 39 -0.15 -7.78 -5.20
N PRO A 40 -0.96 -6.82 -4.67
CA PRO A 40 -0.74 -6.31 -3.31
C PRO A 40 -0.81 -7.41 -2.22
N LYS A 41 -1.49 -8.53 -2.50
CA LYS A 41 -1.58 -9.69 -1.61
C LYS A 41 -0.25 -10.45 -1.57
N ASP A 42 0.37 -10.67 -2.72
CA ASP A 42 1.67 -11.34 -2.82
C ASP A 42 2.75 -10.57 -2.05
N LEU A 43 2.72 -9.23 -2.12
CA LEU A 43 3.58 -8.38 -1.31
C LEU A 43 3.28 -8.52 0.19
N ALA A 44 2.00 -8.53 0.58
CA ALA A 44 1.65 -8.69 1.99
C ALA A 44 2.13 -10.05 2.55
N GLU A 45 1.98 -11.12 1.77
CA GLU A 45 2.42 -12.47 2.16
C GLU A 45 3.96 -12.57 2.19
N ALA A 46 4.66 -12.02 1.20
CA ALA A 46 6.12 -12.02 1.14
C ALA A 46 6.76 -11.22 2.28
N PHE A 47 6.13 -10.12 2.70
CA PHE A 47 6.67 -9.24 3.75
C PHE A 47 6.13 -9.52 5.16
N SER A 48 5.10 -10.34 5.31
CA SER A 48 4.50 -10.70 6.61
C SER A 48 5.50 -11.22 7.65
N PRO A 49 6.56 -11.98 7.30
CA PRO A 49 7.57 -12.40 8.27
C PRO A 49 8.40 -11.25 8.87
N PHE A 50 8.44 -10.07 8.22
CA PHE A 50 9.26 -8.94 8.66
C PHE A 50 8.50 -7.97 9.56
N GLY A 51 7.19 -8.15 9.74
CA GLY A 51 6.37 -7.32 10.60
C GLY A 51 4.92 -7.24 10.11
N ASP A 52 4.11 -6.54 10.89
CA ASP A 52 2.72 -6.29 10.52
C ASP A 52 2.64 -5.22 9.42
N ILE A 53 1.85 -5.49 8.40
CA ILE A 53 1.71 -4.63 7.22
C ILE A 53 0.36 -3.94 7.27
N LEU A 54 0.38 -2.66 7.63
CA LEU A 54 -0.84 -1.84 7.68
C LEU A 54 -1.50 -1.66 6.31
N SER A 55 -0.69 -1.60 5.25
CA SER A 55 -1.18 -1.38 3.89
C SER A 55 -0.14 -1.73 2.85
N THR A 56 -0.57 -2.39 1.78
CA THR A 56 0.16 -2.52 0.52
C THR A 56 -0.61 -1.81 -0.60
N LYS A 57 0.12 -1.30 -1.58
CA LYS A 57 -0.45 -0.72 -2.81
C LYS A 57 0.53 -0.95 -3.94
N ILE A 58 0.00 -1.23 -5.13
CA ILE A 58 0.77 -1.23 -6.38
C ILE A 58 0.29 -0.06 -7.22
N ALA A 59 1.23 0.67 -7.82
CA ALA A 59 0.90 1.71 -8.76
C ALA A 59 0.44 1.08 -10.07
N THR A 60 -0.78 1.40 -10.49
CA THR A 60 -1.34 0.95 -11.77
C THR A 60 -1.47 2.13 -12.75
N ASP A 61 -1.52 1.83 -14.04
CA ASP A 61 -1.85 2.79 -15.10
C ASP A 61 -3.37 2.94 -15.31
N GLU A 62 -3.75 3.66 -16.36
CA GLU A 62 -5.16 3.91 -16.75
C GLU A 62 -5.87 2.64 -17.26
N HIS A 63 -5.12 1.61 -17.62
CA HIS A 63 -5.63 0.30 -18.03
C HIS A 63 -5.62 -0.73 -16.88
N HIS A 64 -5.43 -0.26 -15.64
CA HIS A 64 -5.29 -1.11 -14.44
C HIS A 64 -4.11 -2.09 -14.50
N GLN A 65 -3.10 -1.84 -15.34
CA GLN A 65 -1.89 -2.64 -15.40
C GLN A 65 -0.84 -2.13 -14.41
N SER A 66 -0.10 -3.05 -13.80
CA SER A 66 0.98 -2.73 -12.86
C SER A 66 2.07 -1.92 -13.55
N LYS A 67 2.47 -0.81 -12.93
CA LYS A 67 3.64 -0.01 -13.34
C LYS A 67 4.95 -0.57 -12.82
N GLY A 68 4.92 -1.73 -12.14
CA GLY A 68 6.10 -2.41 -11.61
C GLY A 68 6.69 -1.78 -10.35
N PHE A 69 5.91 -0.99 -9.61
CA PHE A 69 6.33 -0.43 -8.33
C PHE A 69 5.16 -0.19 -7.37
N GLY A 70 5.46 -0.12 -6.07
CA GLY A 70 4.47 0.00 -5.00
C GLY A 70 5.07 0.46 -3.70
#